data_AF-A0A672JYB4-F1
#
_entry.id   AF-A0A672JYB4-F1
#
_cell.length_a   1.000
_cell.length_b   1.000
_cell.length_c   1.000
_cell.angle_alpha   90.00
_cell.angle_beta   90.00
_cell.angle_gamma   90.00
#
_symmetry.space_group_name_H-M   'P 1'
#
loop_
_entity.id
_entity.type
_entity.pdbx_description
1 polymer ?
#
loop_
_entity_poly.entity_id
_entity_poly.type
_entity_poly.pdbx_seq_one_letter_code
_entity_poly.pdbx_strand_id
1 'polypeptide(L)'
;VAPKLDDQNQSFGSRSKRVFLNNIDSYSSKYIAQFLSSCVAGESRNDGEEDELERSSEATRFQIVGTVANKASLSREELLQRLMQCDVIVYNITEHTDLIDEATWAISALHSEIEHFGSPKIFILLSTIMTWAMTKPADPDEPDIPLTEDDYKRRRPHPNFKEHTSTEKLVLKLGKTKKSKLATYVVTSGLQYGMGENIFHFFFKTAWLGELSSVPVFGPGTNVIPTIHIHDLARVVQNIIDRKPKTHYFIAVDDSKNTFEDIVKTIASTLGSGKTENIPKEDAYGTKAITETDLLYLSVNLQTESVFLKDRLNVHSECESGIVDNILQVVEEYKQTRQLLPIKICLLGPPAVGKSSVAVKLCRYYKLHHIDVNETINEKEELLEGNEKTRENEEMLIGAEAQLKTLKNNMLLNDGQLDDRHVMHIIREKLNSKPCRNQGFVLDGYPKTYTQAKELFHVSKHLNFVVSLDATDEFLKERVRSLPQNVAEEMHYTQDEFTASLAKFRETLAEDESVLDYFDYLEIHPEHIDCENVDTVEKIIKTVGRPKNYGLSPEEMEEERKRKEDERHLQLKQEEVEKELRQRLENDKMTALLEEWVNLT
;
A
#
# COMPACT_ATOMS: atom_id res chain seq x y z
N VAL A 1 -34.73 -36.27 -17.44
CA VAL A 1 -35.61 -36.02 -18.60
C VAL A 1 -34.77 -35.34 -19.66
N ALA A 2 -34.47 -36.04 -20.76
CA ALA A 2 -33.70 -35.48 -21.88
C ALA A 2 -34.58 -34.60 -22.77
N PRO A 3 -34.00 -33.57 -23.42
CA PRO A 3 -34.40 -33.17 -24.76
C PRO A 3 -33.16 -33.08 -25.68
N LYS A 4 -33.06 -33.93 -26.70
CA LYS A 4 -33.50 -33.74 -28.11
C LYS A 4 -32.63 -32.74 -28.89
N LEU A 5 -31.97 -33.29 -29.91
CA LEU A 5 -31.35 -32.61 -31.04
C LEU A 5 -32.40 -31.81 -31.80
N ASP A 6 -32.10 -30.54 -32.06
CA ASP A 6 -32.57 -29.83 -33.26
C ASP A 6 -31.34 -29.27 -33.96
N ASP A 7 -31.24 -29.64 -35.24
CA ASP A 7 -30.21 -29.26 -36.18
C ASP A 7 -30.76 -28.10 -37.04
N GLN A 8 -29.84 -27.24 -37.49
CA GLN A 8 -29.98 -26.19 -38.51
C GLN A 8 -30.24 -24.74 -38.08
N ASN A 9 -29.32 -23.90 -38.58
CA ASN A 9 -29.29 -22.44 -38.66
C ASN A 9 -28.97 -21.67 -37.37
N GLN A 10 -27.75 -21.86 -36.86
CA GLN A 10 -27.06 -20.78 -36.16
C GLN A 10 -26.27 -19.94 -37.17
N SER A 11 -26.71 -18.69 -37.35
CA SER A 11 -25.88 -17.60 -37.85
C SER A 11 -24.49 -17.68 -37.21
N PHE A 12 -23.42 -17.56 -38.01
CA PHE A 12 -22.05 -17.42 -37.50
C PHE A 12 -21.93 -16.11 -36.71
N GLY A 13 -22.36 -16.12 -35.45
CA GLY A 13 -22.06 -15.06 -34.51
C GLY A 13 -20.55 -15.01 -34.31
N SER A 14 -19.99 -13.80 -34.37
CA SER A 14 -18.58 -13.52 -34.08
C SER A 14 -18.13 -14.29 -32.84
N ARG A 15 -17.24 -15.28 -33.01
CA ARG A 15 -16.70 -16.06 -31.90
C ARG A 15 -15.75 -15.16 -31.11
N SER A 16 -16.02 -15.00 -29.81
CA SER A 16 -15.12 -14.31 -28.89
C SER A 16 -13.70 -14.89 -28.98
N LYS A 17 -12.72 -14.01 -29.20
CA LYS A 17 -11.29 -14.36 -29.25
C LYS A 17 -10.85 -14.83 -27.86
N ARG A 18 -10.31 -16.04 -27.79
CA ARG A 18 -9.82 -16.63 -26.54
C ARG A 18 -8.33 -16.36 -26.36
N VAL A 19 -7.98 -15.69 -25.26
CA VAL A 19 -6.61 -15.27 -24.94
C VAL A 19 -6.10 -16.07 -23.75
N PHE A 20 -4.98 -16.75 -23.92
CA PHE A 20 -4.26 -17.41 -22.84
C PHE A 20 -3.22 -16.47 -22.23
N LEU A 21 -3.15 -16.41 -20.90
CA LEU A 21 -2.06 -15.78 -20.13
C LEU A 21 -1.51 -16.79 -19.11
N ASN A 22 -0.19 -16.93 -19.00
CA ASN A 22 0.41 -17.71 -17.92
C ASN A 22 0.42 -16.92 -16.59
N ASN A 23 0.20 -17.63 -15.49
CA ASN A 23 0.21 -17.13 -14.11
C ASN A 23 -0.61 -15.84 -13.94
N ILE A 24 -1.93 -15.92 -14.17
CA ILE A 24 -2.84 -14.76 -14.05
C ILE A 24 -2.98 -14.22 -12.62
N ASP A 25 -2.36 -14.87 -11.64
CA ASP A 25 -2.20 -14.43 -10.25
C ASP A 25 -0.90 -13.64 -10.01
N SER A 26 0.03 -13.63 -10.96
CA SER A 26 1.23 -12.76 -10.92
C SER A 26 0.86 -11.30 -11.16
N TYR A 27 1.73 -10.37 -10.77
CA TYR A 27 1.43 -8.94 -10.82
C TYR A 27 1.05 -8.50 -12.25
N SER A 28 1.91 -8.76 -13.24
CA SER A 28 1.73 -8.22 -14.58
C SER A 28 0.60 -8.94 -15.31
N SER A 29 0.62 -10.28 -15.25
CA SER A 29 -0.37 -11.09 -15.95
C SER A 29 -1.78 -10.87 -15.41
N LYS A 30 -1.95 -10.59 -14.12
CA LYS A 30 -3.24 -10.22 -13.52
C LYS A 30 -3.82 -8.97 -14.15
N TYR A 31 -3.06 -7.86 -14.18
CA TYR A 31 -3.58 -6.59 -14.69
C TYR A 31 -3.74 -6.59 -16.21
N ILE A 32 -2.86 -7.28 -16.95
CA ILE A 32 -3.06 -7.49 -18.39
C ILE A 32 -4.32 -8.31 -18.65
N ALA A 33 -4.56 -9.39 -17.89
CA ALA A 33 -5.79 -10.19 -17.99
C ALA A 33 -7.04 -9.35 -17.68
N GLN A 34 -7.01 -8.56 -16.60
CA GLN A 34 -8.12 -7.68 -16.22
C GLN A 34 -8.42 -6.65 -17.30
N PHE A 35 -7.39 -5.98 -17.81
CA PHE A 35 -7.50 -5.01 -18.91
C PHE A 35 -8.07 -5.68 -20.17
N LEU A 36 -7.48 -6.77 -20.65
CA LEU A 36 -7.96 -7.44 -21.86
C LEU A 36 -9.39 -7.98 -21.71
N SER A 37 -9.80 -8.42 -20.51
CA SER A 37 -11.19 -8.84 -20.25
C SER A 37 -12.20 -7.69 -20.35
N SER A 38 -11.73 -6.45 -20.19
CA SER A 38 -12.55 -5.26 -20.33
C SER A 38 -12.72 -4.83 -21.79
N CYS A 39 -11.70 -5.07 -22.62
CA CYS A 39 -11.63 -4.69 -24.02
C CYS A 39 -12.57 -5.48 -24.95
N VAL A 40 -12.98 -4.81 -26.01
CA VAL A 40 -13.68 -5.43 -27.14
C VAL A 40 -12.67 -5.78 -28.25
N ALA A 41 -12.77 -6.97 -28.82
CA ALA A 41 -11.82 -7.39 -29.85
C ALA A 41 -11.92 -6.51 -31.11
N GLY A 42 -10.82 -5.87 -31.50
CA GLY A 42 -10.75 -4.97 -32.65
C GLY A 42 -10.96 -3.49 -32.32
N GLU A 43 -11.28 -3.15 -31.08
CA GLU A 43 -11.56 -1.78 -30.62
C GLU A 43 -10.40 -0.81 -30.88
N SER A 44 -9.15 -1.26 -30.68
CA SER A 44 -7.98 -0.39 -30.84
C SER A 44 -7.67 -0.01 -32.30
N ARG A 45 -8.44 -0.52 -33.27
CA ARG A 45 -8.31 -0.15 -34.70
C ARG A 45 -9.11 1.11 -35.06
N ASN A 46 -10.07 1.52 -34.23
CA ASN A 46 -11.03 2.58 -34.55
C ASN A 46 -10.65 3.96 -34.00
N ASP A 47 -9.48 4.12 -33.36
CA ASP A 47 -8.99 5.40 -32.81
C ASP A 47 -8.50 6.40 -33.90
N GLY A 48 -8.84 6.18 -35.18
CA GLY A 48 -8.50 7.08 -36.28
C GLY A 48 -9.56 7.02 -37.38
N GLU A 49 -10.22 8.17 -37.60
CA GLU A 49 -11.28 8.49 -38.57
C GLU A 49 -12.73 8.50 -38.02
N GLU A 50 -13.42 9.60 -38.34
CA GLU A 50 -14.70 10.13 -37.81
C GLU A 50 -15.96 9.28 -38.13
N ASP A 51 -15.94 7.96 -37.96
CA ASP A 51 -17.13 7.12 -38.18
C ASP A 51 -17.74 6.62 -36.85
N GLU A 52 -18.36 7.53 -36.10
CA GLU A 52 -19.24 7.20 -34.95
C GLU A 52 -20.50 6.39 -35.35
N LEU A 53 -20.74 6.14 -36.64
CA LEU A 53 -22.00 5.61 -37.16
C LEU A 53 -22.04 4.10 -37.45
N GLU A 54 -20.93 3.37 -37.32
CA GLU A 54 -20.94 1.90 -37.43
C GLU A 54 -20.37 1.20 -36.17
N ARG A 55 -21.01 1.42 -35.01
CA ARG A 55 -20.95 0.44 -33.91
C ARG A 55 -21.65 -0.84 -34.36
N SER A 56 -20.94 -1.70 -35.11
CA SER A 56 -21.46 -3.03 -35.46
C SER A 56 -21.81 -3.79 -34.17
N SER A 57 -23.04 -4.26 -34.10
CA SER A 57 -23.66 -4.92 -32.94
C SER A 57 -23.11 -6.32 -32.63
N GLU A 58 -21.90 -6.66 -33.09
CA GLU A 58 -21.30 -8.01 -33.01
C GLU A 58 -19.92 -8.04 -32.32
N ALA A 59 -19.54 -6.97 -31.63
CA ALA A 59 -18.21 -6.85 -31.05
C ALA A 59 -18.11 -7.64 -29.72
N THR A 60 -17.46 -8.81 -29.76
CA THR A 60 -17.28 -9.69 -28.59
C THR A 60 -16.04 -9.34 -27.78
N ARG A 61 -16.19 -9.26 -26.45
CA ARG A 61 -15.07 -9.10 -25.49
C ARG A 61 -14.11 -10.30 -25.55
N PHE A 62 -12.86 -10.09 -25.16
CA PHE A 62 -11.90 -11.20 -25.06
C PHE A 62 -12.28 -12.19 -23.94
N GLN A 63 -12.14 -13.47 -24.23
CA GLN A 63 -12.25 -14.54 -23.23
C GLN A 63 -10.88 -14.88 -22.68
N ILE A 64 -10.61 -14.50 -21.43
CA ILE A 64 -9.32 -14.76 -20.80
C ILE A 64 -9.30 -16.13 -20.14
N VAL A 65 -8.25 -16.89 -20.40
CA VAL A 65 -7.93 -18.15 -19.71
C VAL A 65 -6.47 -18.13 -19.30
N GLY A 66 -6.12 -18.83 -18.23
CA GLY A 66 -4.73 -18.83 -17.78
C GLY A 66 -4.43 -19.85 -16.71
N THR A 67 -3.13 -19.99 -16.42
CA THR A 67 -2.62 -20.79 -15.30
C THR A 67 -2.53 -19.94 -14.04
N VAL A 68 -2.48 -20.60 -12.88
CA VAL A 68 -2.35 -19.98 -11.56
C VAL A 68 -1.20 -20.69 -10.85
N ALA A 69 -0.23 -19.95 -10.32
CA ALA A 69 1.04 -20.51 -9.83
C ALA A 69 0.86 -21.57 -8.72
N ASN A 70 -0.14 -21.41 -7.86
CA ASN A 70 -0.36 -22.26 -6.66
C ASN A 70 -1.40 -23.39 -6.83
N LYS A 71 -1.88 -23.67 -8.05
CA LYS A 71 -2.74 -24.84 -8.33
C LYS A 71 -1.90 -25.97 -8.92
N ALA A 72 -2.30 -27.23 -8.63
CA ALA A 72 -1.66 -28.43 -9.15
C ALA A 72 -1.29 -28.24 -10.64
N SER A 73 0.01 -28.34 -10.94
CA SER A 73 0.53 -28.07 -12.26
C SER A 73 -0.13 -28.97 -13.29
N LEU A 74 -0.76 -28.36 -14.29
CA LEU A 74 -1.30 -29.08 -15.45
C LEU A 74 -0.17 -29.87 -16.09
N SER A 75 -0.48 -31.07 -16.60
CA SER A 75 0.51 -31.78 -17.41
C SER A 75 0.81 -30.96 -18.68
N ARG A 76 2.00 -31.16 -19.27
CA ARG A 76 2.36 -30.50 -20.53
C ARG A 76 1.36 -30.81 -21.64
N GLU A 77 0.81 -32.02 -21.68
CA GLU A 77 -0.20 -32.43 -22.63
C GLU A 77 -1.53 -31.68 -22.41
N GLU A 78 -1.98 -31.56 -21.16
CA GLU A 78 -3.20 -30.81 -20.82
C GLU A 78 -3.05 -29.32 -21.14
N LEU A 79 -1.89 -28.74 -20.80
CA LEU A 79 -1.59 -27.35 -21.10
C LEU A 79 -1.59 -27.11 -22.61
N LEU A 80 -0.93 -27.97 -23.40
CA LEU A 80 -0.93 -27.89 -24.86
C LEU A 80 -2.36 -27.95 -25.43
N GLN A 81 -3.21 -28.84 -24.93
CA GLN A 81 -4.62 -28.89 -25.35
C GLN A 81 -5.35 -27.57 -25.08
N ARG A 82 -5.08 -26.90 -23.96
CA ARG A 82 -5.65 -25.58 -23.66
C ARG A 82 -5.09 -24.48 -24.57
N LEU A 83 -3.79 -24.46 -24.81
CA LEU A 83 -3.14 -23.52 -25.73
C LEU A 83 -3.70 -23.66 -27.15
N MET A 84 -3.94 -24.89 -27.61
CA MET A 84 -4.52 -25.21 -28.91
C MET A 84 -5.96 -24.69 -29.08
N GLN A 85 -6.70 -24.47 -27.99
CA GLN A 85 -8.05 -23.90 -28.03
C GLN A 85 -8.07 -22.36 -28.04
N CYS A 86 -6.93 -21.71 -27.82
CA CYS A 86 -6.81 -20.26 -27.75
C CYS A 86 -6.39 -19.65 -29.09
N ASP A 87 -6.86 -18.45 -29.39
CA ASP A 87 -6.50 -17.69 -30.59
C ASP A 87 -5.24 -16.85 -30.37
N VAL A 88 -5.06 -16.39 -29.13
CA VAL A 88 -3.89 -15.64 -28.68
C VAL A 88 -3.29 -16.32 -27.46
N ILE A 89 -1.97 -16.42 -27.42
CA ILE A 89 -1.19 -16.94 -26.32
C ILE A 89 -0.19 -15.85 -25.92
N VAL A 90 -0.33 -15.32 -24.71
CA VAL A 90 0.59 -14.34 -24.11
C VAL A 90 1.38 -15.06 -23.02
N TYR A 91 2.69 -15.16 -23.20
CA TYR A 91 3.60 -15.73 -22.23
C TYR A 91 4.46 -14.63 -21.61
N ASN A 92 4.25 -14.39 -20.32
CA ASN A 92 5.01 -13.46 -19.50
C ASN A 92 6.18 -14.16 -18.81
N ILE A 93 7.40 -13.68 -19.09
CA ILE A 93 8.64 -14.14 -18.47
C ILE A 93 9.38 -13.00 -17.76
N THR A 94 8.70 -11.90 -17.40
CA THR A 94 9.37 -10.74 -16.77
C THR A 94 9.57 -10.89 -15.26
N GLU A 95 8.72 -11.67 -14.58
CA GLU A 95 8.69 -11.78 -13.11
C GLU A 95 9.40 -13.04 -12.58
N HIS A 96 9.30 -14.17 -13.30
CA HIS A 96 9.68 -15.48 -12.78
C HIS A 96 10.51 -16.26 -13.80
N THR A 97 11.71 -16.71 -13.41
CA THR A 97 12.67 -17.36 -14.30
C THR A 97 12.31 -18.80 -14.67
N ASP A 98 11.57 -19.50 -13.81
CA ASP A 98 11.04 -20.84 -14.05
C ASP A 98 10.04 -20.89 -15.23
N LEU A 99 9.43 -19.75 -15.56
CA LEU A 99 8.49 -19.63 -16.69
C LEU A 99 9.18 -19.56 -18.06
N ILE A 100 10.50 -19.35 -18.09
CA ILE A 100 11.27 -19.27 -19.35
C ILE A 100 11.29 -20.63 -20.06
N ASP A 101 11.51 -21.70 -19.30
CA ASP A 101 11.49 -23.07 -19.82
C ASP A 101 10.10 -23.48 -20.29
N GLU A 102 9.06 -23.10 -19.55
CA GLU A 102 7.67 -23.33 -19.96
C GLU A 102 7.34 -22.57 -21.24
N ALA A 103 7.70 -21.28 -21.35
CA ALA A 103 7.46 -20.47 -22.55
C ALA A 103 8.19 -21.05 -23.76
N THR A 104 9.45 -21.48 -23.58
CA THR A 104 10.27 -22.14 -24.60
C THR A 104 9.65 -23.45 -25.09
N TRP A 105 9.15 -24.26 -24.15
CA TRP A 105 8.43 -25.49 -24.48
C TRP A 105 7.11 -25.19 -25.20
N ALA A 106 6.31 -24.23 -24.70
CA ALA A 106 4.99 -23.91 -25.21
C ALA A 106 5.04 -23.46 -26.67
N ILE A 107 5.95 -22.56 -27.03
CA ILE A 107 6.11 -22.13 -28.44
C ILE A 107 6.59 -23.28 -29.33
N SER A 108 7.46 -24.15 -28.82
CA SER A 108 7.98 -25.30 -29.58
C SER A 108 6.92 -26.37 -29.81
N ALA A 109 6.07 -26.62 -28.80
CA ALA A 109 4.94 -27.54 -28.88
C ALA A 109 3.87 -27.01 -29.85
N LEU A 110 3.49 -25.73 -29.72
CA LEU A 110 2.58 -25.07 -30.66
C LEU A 110 3.10 -25.10 -32.10
N HIS A 111 4.39 -24.84 -32.30
CA HIS A 111 4.99 -24.92 -33.63
C HIS A 111 4.98 -26.34 -34.21
N SER A 112 5.21 -27.37 -33.38
CA SER A 112 5.10 -28.78 -33.80
C SER A 112 3.68 -29.14 -34.24
N GLU A 113 2.67 -28.54 -33.62
CA GLU A 113 1.25 -28.75 -33.92
C GLU A 113 0.66 -27.77 -34.96
N ILE A 114 1.51 -26.99 -35.66
CA ILE A 114 1.07 -25.92 -36.55
C ILE A 114 0.14 -26.40 -37.67
N GLU A 115 0.24 -27.67 -38.09
CA GLU A 115 -0.68 -28.23 -39.09
C GLU A 115 -2.07 -28.51 -38.56
N HIS A 116 -2.20 -28.80 -37.27
CA HIS A 116 -3.44 -29.14 -36.59
C HIS A 116 -4.20 -27.92 -36.04
N PHE A 117 -3.72 -26.71 -36.35
CA PHE A 117 -4.40 -25.48 -35.94
C PHE A 117 -5.75 -25.34 -36.67
N GLY A 118 -6.83 -25.28 -35.89
CA GLY A 118 -8.17 -24.97 -36.43
C GLY A 118 -8.35 -23.51 -36.87
N SER A 119 -7.51 -22.60 -36.36
CA SER A 119 -7.47 -21.17 -36.71
C SER A 119 -6.04 -20.62 -36.57
N PRO A 120 -5.68 -19.54 -37.29
CA PRO A 120 -4.41 -18.86 -37.09
C PRO A 120 -4.24 -18.38 -35.64
N LYS A 121 -3.05 -18.59 -35.07
CA LYS A 121 -2.72 -18.22 -33.70
C LYS A 121 -1.73 -17.08 -33.63
N ILE A 122 -1.82 -16.30 -32.55
CA ILE A 122 -0.83 -15.29 -32.18
C ILE A 122 -0.13 -15.75 -30.91
N PHE A 123 1.19 -15.72 -30.89
CA PHE A 123 2.00 -15.92 -29.70
C PHE A 123 2.76 -14.62 -29.37
N ILE A 124 2.56 -14.07 -28.17
CA ILE A 124 3.22 -12.85 -27.70
C ILE A 124 4.06 -13.23 -26.49
N LEU A 125 5.37 -13.03 -26.57
CA LEU A 125 6.29 -13.18 -25.45
C LEU A 125 6.50 -11.81 -24.80
N LEU A 126 6.12 -11.64 -23.54
CA LEU A 126 6.53 -10.49 -22.74
C LEU A 126 7.88 -10.80 -22.10
N SER A 127 8.90 -10.06 -22.51
CA SER A 127 10.27 -10.15 -22.00
C SER A 127 10.68 -8.84 -21.33
N THR A 128 11.91 -8.78 -20.86
CA THR A 128 12.41 -7.76 -19.93
C THR A 128 13.51 -6.91 -20.55
N ILE A 129 13.54 -5.62 -20.21
CA ILE A 129 14.60 -4.68 -20.65
C ILE A 129 16.01 -5.15 -20.26
N MET A 130 16.12 -6.09 -19.32
CA MET A 130 17.40 -6.72 -18.95
C MET A 130 18.06 -7.49 -20.10
N THR A 131 17.33 -7.80 -21.18
CA THR A 131 17.92 -8.32 -22.43
C THR A 131 18.72 -7.28 -23.22
N TRP A 132 18.65 -6.02 -22.80
CA TRP A 132 19.41 -4.87 -23.32
C TRP A 132 20.37 -4.24 -22.31
N ALA A 133 20.36 -4.63 -21.03
CA ALA A 133 21.04 -3.93 -19.94
C ALA A 133 22.55 -3.68 -20.11
N MET A 134 23.25 -4.42 -20.98
CA MET A 134 24.69 -4.26 -21.25
C MET A 134 24.97 -3.64 -22.63
N THR A 135 23.93 -3.11 -23.28
CA THR A 135 24.03 -2.45 -24.59
C THR A 135 24.69 -1.09 -24.40
N LYS A 136 25.72 -0.82 -25.21
CA LYS A 136 26.35 0.50 -25.22
C LYS A 136 25.43 1.52 -25.90
N PRO A 137 25.56 2.82 -25.58
CA PRO A 137 24.84 3.87 -26.29
C PRO A 137 24.95 3.75 -27.81
N ALA A 138 23.93 4.25 -28.51
CA ALA A 138 23.90 4.23 -29.96
C ALA A 138 25.14 4.91 -30.53
N ASP A 139 25.49 6.08 -29.95
CA ASP A 139 26.68 6.87 -30.18
C ASP A 139 27.49 7.05 -28.86
N PRO A 140 28.78 6.65 -28.81
CA PRO A 140 29.63 6.89 -27.64
C PRO A 140 29.89 8.37 -27.32
N ASP A 141 29.84 9.24 -28.32
CA ASP A 141 30.09 10.68 -28.18
C ASP A 141 28.81 11.44 -27.79
N GLU A 142 27.64 10.85 -28.05
CA GLU A 142 26.31 11.34 -27.66
C GLU A 142 25.53 10.26 -26.87
N PRO A 143 25.91 10.00 -25.61
CA PRO A 143 25.33 8.92 -24.81
C PRO A 143 23.84 9.12 -24.46
N ASP A 144 23.32 10.33 -24.70
CA ASP A 144 21.92 10.70 -24.48
C ASP A 144 20.99 10.30 -25.63
N ILE A 145 21.53 9.80 -26.75
CA ILE A 145 20.69 9.25 -27.82
C ILE A 145 20.04 7.95 -27.32
N PRO A 146 18.70 7.87 -27.26
CA PRO A 146 18.02 6.66 -26.81
C PRO A 146 18.23 5.48 -27.77
N LEU A 147 18.34 4.28 -27.20
CA LEU A 147 18.29 3.04 -27.95
C LEU A 147 16.85 2.76 -28.40
N THR A 148 16.72 2.30 -29.64
CA THR A 148 15.42 1.96 -30.25
C THR A 148 15.41 0.52 -30.76
N GLU A 149 14.28 0.03 -31.26
CA GLU A 149 14.20 -1.31 -31.83
C GLU A 149 15.11 -1.52 -33.05
N ASP A 150 15.53 -0.45 -33.74
CA ASP A 150 16.49 -0.53 -34.85
C ASP A 150 17.88 -1.01 -34.38
N ASP A 151 18.23 -0.76 -33.11
CA ASP A 151 19.47 -1.22 -32.48
C ASP A 151 19.43 -2.69 -32.03
N TYR A 152 18.33 -3.43 -32.30
CA TYR A 152 18.12 -4.81 -31.86
C TYR A 152 19.31 -5.74 -32.14
N LYS A 153 20.00 -5.55 -33.27
CA LYS A 153 21.16 -6.37 -33.65
C LYS A 153 22.41 -6.11 -32.78
N ARG A 154 22.51 -4.93 -32.18
CA ARG A 154 23.64 -4.50 -31.31
C ARG A 154 23.40 -4.81 -29.84
N ARG A 155 22.17 -5.14 -29.46
CA ARG A 155 21.78 -5.36 -28.06
C ARG A 155 22.66 -6.39 -27.35
N ARG A 156 22.90 -6.16 -26.06
CA ARG A 156 23.63 -7.07 -25.17
C ARG A 156 22.86 -7.27 -23.86
N PRO A 157 22.53 -8.51 -23.49
CA PRO A 157 21.81 -8.77 -22.26
C PRO A 157 22.74 -8.73 -21.05
N HIS A 158 22.14 -8.49 -19.88
CA HIS A 158 22.80 -8.79 -18.61
C HIS A 158 23.17 -10.29 -18.54
N PRO A 159 24.32 -10.68 -17.94
CA PRO A 159 24.74 -12.09 -17.85
C PRO A 159 23.69 -13.05 -17.31
N ASN A 160 22.90 -12.62 -16.31
CA ASN A 160 21.84 -13.43 -15.68
C ASN A 160 20.57 -13.55 -16.55
N PHE A 161 20.47 -12.84 -17.68
CA PHE A 161 19.28 -12.77 -18.53
C PHE A 161 19.51 -13.36 -19.94
N LYS A 162 20.52 -14.22 -20.10
CA LYS A 162 20.84 -14.89 -21.37
C LYS A 162 19.74 -15.86 -21.83
N GLU A 163 19.04 -16.50 -20.90
CA GLU A 163 17.95 -17.45 -21.21
C GLU A 163 16.72 -16.73 -21.77
N HIS A 164 16.36 -15.57 -21.21
CA HIS A 164 15.35 -14.67 -21.77
C HIS A 164 15.68 -14.35 -23.24
N THR A 165 16.91 -13.92 -23.51
CA THR A 165 17.38 -13.59 -24.87
C THR A 165 17.32 -14.80 -25.82
N SER A 166 17.60 -16.00 -25.31
CA SER A 166 17.55 -17.23 -26.10
C SER A 166 16.11 -17.60 -26.47
N THR A 167 15.18 -17.42 -25.52
CA THR A 167 13.74 -17.63 -25.69
C THR A 167 13.15 -16.63 -26.70
N GLU A 168 13.48 -15.35 -26.58
CA GLU A 168 13.07 -14.32 -27.56
C GLU A 168 13.51 -14.70 -28.99
N LYS A 169 14.78 -15.12 -29.17
CA LYS A 169 15.31 -15.56 -30.47
C LYS A 169 14.57 -16.78 -31.01
N LEU A 170 14.23 -17.73 -30.15
CA LEU A 170 13.46 -18.92 -30.54
C LEU A 170 12.06 -18.54 -31.01
N VAL A 171 11.35 -17.71 -30.26
CA VAL A 171 10.00 -17.21 -30.61
C VAL A 171 10.03 -16.55 -31.98
N LEU A 172 10.94 -15.61 -32.22
CA LEU A 172 11.10 -14.93 -33.51
C LEU A 172 11.50 -15.87 -34.65
N LYS A 173 12.29 -16.92 -34.36
CA LYS A 173 12.71 -17.91 -35.36
C LYS A 173 11.51 -18.77 -35.80
N LEU A 174 10.73 -19.26 -34.84
CA LEU A 174 9.59 -20.14 -35.11
C LEU A 174 8.44 -19.41 -35.81
N GLY A 175 8.22 -18.12 -35.54
CA GLY A 175 7.22 -17.34 -36.28
C GLY A 175 7.54 -17.07 -37.75
N LYS A 176 8.78 -17.34 -38.21
CA LYS A 176 9.16 -17.18 -39.63
C LYS A 176 8.77 -18.36 -40.50
N THR A 177 8.38 -19.51 -39.92
CA THR A 177 8.15 -20.74 -40.70
C THR A 177 6.83 -20.72 -41.48
N LYS A 178 5.69 -20.50 -40.81
CA LYS A 178 4.36 -20.35 -41.44
C LYS A 178 3.55 -19.22 -40.81
N LYS A 179 3.89 -17.98 -41.20
CA LYS A 179 3.27 -16.73 -40.69
C LYS A 179 1.74 -16.69 -40.79
N SER A 180 1.15 -17.38 -41.78
CA SER A 180 -0.31 -17.44 -41.96
C SER A 180 -1.02 -18.29 -40.91
N LYS A 181 -0.31 -19.22 -40.24
CA LYS A 181 -0.85 -20.07 -39.19
C LYS A 181 -0.38 -19.66 -37.79
N LEU A 182 0.87 -19.22 -37.63
CA LEU A 182 1.42 -18.79 -36.35
C LEU A 182 2.17 -17.46 -36.52
N ALA A 183 1.62 -16.39 -35.96
CA ALA A 183 2.31 -15.12 -35.84
C ALA A 183 2.93 -15.01 -34.44
N THR A 184 4.22 -14.66 -34.37
CA THR A 184 4.92 -14.51 -33.09
C THR A 184 5.38 -13.08 -32.90
N TYR A 185 5.30 -12.58 -31.67
CA TYR A 185 5.74 -11.25 -31.28
C TYR A 185 6.54 -11.33 -29.99
N VAL A 186 7.54 -10.46 -29.85
CA VAL A 186 8.28 -10.25 -28.60
C VAL A 186 8.09 -8.80 -28.19
N VAL A 187 7.69 -8.58 -26.94
CA VAL A 187 7.55 -7.26 -26.34
C VAL A 187 8.49 -7.21 -25.15
N THR A 188 9.53 -6.40 -25.24
CA THR A 188 10.48 -6.17 -24.17
C THR A 188 10.01 -4.97 -23.35
N SER A 189 9.51 -5.21 -22.14
CA SER A 189 9.00 -4.14 -21.27
C SER A 189 10.11 -3.49 -20.46
N GLY A 190 9.98 -2.20 -20.18
CA GLY A 190 10.65 -1.54 -19.05
C GLY A 190 10.26 -2.15 -17.71
N LEU A 191 10.80 -1.59 -16.63
CA LEU A 191 10.37 -1.90 -15.27
C LEU A 191 8.91 -1.47 -15.10
N GLN A 192 8.08 -2.40 -14.67
CA GLN A 192 6.63 -2.22 -14.68
C GLN A 192 6.16 -1.57 -13.37
N TYR A 193 5.30 -0.56 -13.49
CA TYR A 193 4.66 0.13 -12.35
C TYR A 193 3.15 0.29 -12.55
N GLY A 194 2.48 0.89 -11.57
CA GLY A 194 1.02 1.02 -11.53
C GLY A 194 0.35 0.06 -10.56
N MET A 195 -0.92 0.30 -10.24
CA MET A 195 -1.71 -0.63 -9.42
C MET A 195 -1.00 -1.00 -8.09
N GLY A 196 -0.61 -2.27 -7.88
CA GLY A 196 -0.03 -2.77 -6.63
C GLY A 196 1.50 -2.88 -6.58
N GLU A 197 2.16 -2.04 -7.40
CA GLU A 197 3.55 -1.55 -7.41
C GLU A 197 4.76 -2.48 -7.21
N ASN A 198 4.67 -3.75 -7.64
CA ASN A 198 5.77 -4.62 -8.11
C ASN A 198 7.20 -4.32 -7.59
N ILE A 199 8.15 -3.97 -8.47
CA ILE A 199 9.56 -3.73 -8.15
C ILE A 199 9.76 -2.49 -7.26
N PHE A 200 8.81 -1.56 -7.28
CA PHE A 200 8.86 -0.33 -6.48
C PHE A 200 8.19 -0.48 -5.10
N HIS A 201 7.65 -1.67 -4.79
CA HIS A 201 6.81 -1.91 -3.63
C HIS A 201 7.53 -1.59 -2.33
N PHE A 202 8.81 -1.96 -2.25
CA PHE A 202 9.64 -1.67 -1.11
C PHE A 202 9.65 -0.17 -0.77
N PHE A 203 9.83 0.70 -1.77
CA PHE A 203 9.93 2.15 -1.55
C PHE A 203 8.58 2.75 -1.18
N PHE A 204 7.51 2.32 -1.85
CA PHE A 204 6.15 2.73 -1.51
C PHE A 204 5.78 2.34 -0.08
N LYS A 205 6.03 1.09 0.31
CA LYS A 205 5.77 0.59 1.66
C LYS A 205 6.60 1.33 2.71
N THR A 206 7.89 1.52 2.45
CA THR A 206 8.81 2.21 3.36
C THR A 206 8.39 3.67 3.57
N ALA A 207 8.11 4.39 2.47
CA ALA A 207 7.64 5.77 2.53
C ALA A 207 6.28 5.88 3.21
N TRP A 208 5.39 4.91 2.97
CA TRP A 208 4.06 4.83 3.56
C TRP A 208 4.10 4.66 5.08
N LEU A 209 4.88 3.69 5.56
CA LEU A 209 4.99 3.35 6.98
C LEU A 209 5.75 4.42 7.77
N GLY A 210 6.75 5.06 7.14
CA GLY A 210 7.55 6.09 7.78
C GLY A 210 8.43 5.58 8.93
N GLU A 211 8.69 4.26 8.99
CA GLU A 211 9.55 3.63 9.99
C GLU A 211 11.02 4.04 9.83
N LEU A 212 11.44 4.36 8.60
CA LEU A 212 12.76 4.91 8.32
C LEU A 212 12.72 6.44 8.25
N SER A 213 13.76 7.09 8.78
CA SER A 213 13.95 8.54 8.70
C SER A 213 14.13 9.05 7.26
N SER A 214 14.67 8.19 6.40
CA SER A 214 14.95 8.41 4.98
C SER A 214 14.57 7.15 4.18
N VAL A 215 14.07 7.33 2.95
CA VAL A 215 13.87 6.22 2.02
C VAL A 215 15.20 5.94 1.30
N PRO A 216 15.72 4.70 1.32
CA PRO A 216 17.04 4.44 0.78
C PRO A 216 17.04 4.43 -0.76
N VAL A 217 18.11 4.97 -1.32
CA VAL A 217 18.46 4.91 -2.74
C VAL A 217 19.71 4.04 -2.86
N PHE A 218 19.61 2.92 -3.57
CA PHE A 218 20.72 1.97 -3.68
C PHE A 218 21.78 2.42 -4.69
N GLY A 219 22.98 2.70 -4.18
CA GLY A 219 24.07 3.29 -4.95
C GLY A 219 23.87 4.78 -5.21
N PRO A 220 24.47 5.32 -6.29
CA PRO A 220 24.39 6.76 -6.59
C PRO A 220 23.01 7.25 -7.03
N GLY A 221 22.11 6.37 -7.44
CA GLY A 221 20.77 6.73 -7.93
C GLY A 221 20.73 7.40 -9.31
N THR A 222 21.88 7.71 -9.93
CA THR A 222 21.97 8.45 -11.20
C THR A 222 21.66 7.63 -12.45
N ASN A 223 21.40 6.33 -12.31
CA ASN A 223 21.07 5.48 -13.45
C ASN A 223 19.63 5.73 -13.95
N VAL A 224 19.47 5.84 -15.27
CA VAL A 224 18.17 6.02 -15.92
C VAL A 224 17.48 4.66 -16.02
N ILE A 225 16.26 4.58 -15.48
CA ILE A 225 15.47 3.34 -15.44
C ILE A 225 14.35 3.45 -16.48
N PRO A 226 14.37 2.62 -17.55
CA PRO A 226 13.23 2.52 -18.44
C PRO A 226 12.03 1.92 -17.72
N THR A 227 10.91 2.64 -17.68
CA THR A 227 9.68 2.20 -17.01
C THR A 227 8.53 2.05 -17.98
N ILE A 228 7.47 1.35 -17.57
CA ILE A 228 6.18 1.35 -18.27
C ILE A 228 5.04 1.07 -17.28
N HIS A 229 3.93 1.80 -17.41
CA HIS A 229 2.74 1.54 -16.64
C HIS A 229 2.07 0.23 -17.09
N ILE A 230 1.55 -0.57 -16.17
CA ILE A 230 1.04 -1.91 -16.48
C ILE A 230 -0.16 -1.90 -17.42
N HIS A 231 -1.02 -0.87 -17.35
CA HIS A 231 -2.12 -0.71 -18.32
C HIS A 231 -1.60 -0.31 -19.71
N ASP A 232 -0.56 0.51 -19.80
CA ASP A 232 0.04 0.85 -21.09
C ASP A 232 0.65 -0.40 -21.75
N LEU A 233 1.33 -1.24 -20.96
CA LEU A 233 1.80 -2.55 -21.45
C LEU A 233 0.64 -3.43 -21.93
N ALA A 234 -0.48 -3.47 -21.19
CA ALA A 234 -1.67 -4.21 -21.61
C ALA A 234 -2.27 -3.66 -22.92
N ARG A 235 -2.24 -2.34 -23.10
CA ARG A 235 -2.68 -1.65 -24.33
C ARG A 235 -1.78 -1.98 -25.52
N VAL A 236 -0.48 -2.13 -25.30
CA VAL A 236 0.47 -2.61 -26.33
C VAL A 236 0.11 -4.04 -26.76
N VAL A 237 -0.17 -4.92 -25.81
CA VAL A 237 -0.60 -6.30 -26.08
C VAL A 237 -1.91 -6.31 -26.89
N GLN A 238 -2.91 -5.54 -26.48
CA GLN A 238 -4.16 -5.38 -27.22
C GLN A 238 -3.91 -4.92 -28.67
N ASN A 239 -3.09 -3.88 -28.86
CA ASN A 239 -2.79 -3.35 -30.18
C ASN A 239 -2.05 -4.36 -31.08
N ILE A 240 -1.17 -5.19 -30.53
CA ILE A 240 -0.54 -6.28 -31.30
C ILE A 240 -1.58 -7.32 -31.73
N ILE A 241 -2.48 -7.71 -30.82
CA ILE A 241 -3.55 -8.68 -31.09
C ILE A 241 -4.48 -8.20 -32.20
N ASP A 242 -4.85 -6.92 -32.13
CA ASP A 242 -5.80 -6.34 -33.05
C ASP A 242 -5.14 -5.93 -34.36
N ARG A 243 -4.02 -5.22 -34.36
CA ARG A 243 -3.42 -4.69 -35.60
C ARG A 243 -2.54 -5.69 -36.35
N LYS A 244 -2.05 -6.74 -35.67
CA LYS A 244 -1.12 -7.76 -36.22
C LYS A 244 0.03 -7.12 -37.04
N PRO A 245 0.87 -6.30 -36.41
CA PRO A 245 1.90 -5.53 -37.10
C PRO A 245 2.89 -6.41 -37.87
N LYS A 246 3.54 -5.81 -38.88
CA LYS A 246 4.64 -6.44 -39.64
C LYS A 246 5.93 -6.54 -38.82
N THR A 247 6.16 -5.60 -37.91
CA THR A 247 7.25 -5.64 -36.93
C THR A 247 6.92 -6.67 -35.86
N HIS A 248 7.89 -7.52 -35.51
CA HIS A 248 7.70 -8.65 -34.59
C HIS A 248 8.43 -8.51 -33.25
N TYR A 249 9.19 -7.43 -33.07
CA TYR A 249 9.93 -7.12 -31.84
C TYR A 249 9.65 -5.67 -31.45
N PHE A 250 9.29 -5.45 -30.18
CA PHE A 250 8.91 -4.14 -29.64
C PHE A 250 9.65 -3.88 -28.33
N ILE A 251 10.02 -2.63 -28.10
CA ILE A 251 10.38 -2.11 -26.77
C ILE A 251 9.15 -1.37 -26.25
N ALA A 252 8.68 -1.72 -25.06
CA ALA A 252 7.53 -1.10 -24.44
C ALA A 252 8.00 -0.36 -23.18
N VAL A 253 8.20 0.96 -23.34
CA VAL A 253 8.65 1.90 -22.31
C VAL A 253 7.85 3.20 -22.45
N ASP A 254 7.69 3.92 -21.35
CA ASP A 254 7.25 5.32 -21.37
C ASP A 254 8.39 6.25 -21.84
N ASP A 255 8.09 7.53 -22.04
CA ASP A 255 9.07 8.50 -22.55
C ASP A 255 10.05 8.99 -21.51
N SER A 256 9.75 8.69 -20.25
CA SER A 256 10.49 9.27 -19.16
C SER A 256 11.94 8.82 -19.17
N LYS A 257 12.81 9.73 -18.70
CA LYS A 257 14.24 9.49 -18.54
C LYS A 257 14.62 9.70 -17.07
N ASN A 258 13.69 9.32 -16.20
CA ASN A 258 13.84 9.47 -14.75
C ASN A 258 15.00 8.61 -14.26
N THR A 259 15.84 9.22 -13.43
CA THR A 259 16.85 8.45 -12.69
C THR A 259 16.19 7.65 -11.57
N PHE A 260 16.89 6.64 -11.08
CA PHE A 260 16.43 5.89 -9.91
C PHE A 260 16.19 6.80 -8.70
N GLU A 261 17.06 7.79 -8.49
CA GLU A 261 16.89 8.79 -7.42
C GLU A 261 15.62 9.62 -7.62
N ASP A 262 15.34 10.09 -8.84
CA ASP A 262 14.13 10.87 -9.14
C ASP A 262 12.87 10.10 -8.76
N ILE A 263 12.81 8.81 -9.13
CA ILE A 263 11.68 7.92 -8.80
C ILE A 263 11.53 7.79 -7.28
N VAL A 264 12.60 7.43 -6.56
CA VAL A 264 12.54 7.20 -5.11
C VAL A 264 12.21 8.48 -4.35
N LYS A 265 12.80 9.61 -4.73
CA LYS A 265 12.51 10.93 -4.13
C LYS A 265 11.08 11.37 -4.36
N THR A 266 10.53 11.09 -5.54
CA THR A 266 9.13 11.39 -5.85
C THR A 266 8.18 10.52 -5.02
N ILE A 267 8.47 9.25 -4.84
CA ILE A 267 7.73 8.35 -3.94
C ILE A 267 7.82 8.85 -2.49
N ALA A 268 9.04 9.12 -2.01
CA ALA A 268 9.29 9.56 -0.64
C ALA A 268 8.56 10.89 -0.32
N SER A 269 8.58 11.82 -1.27
CA SER A 269 7.93 13.12 -1.12
C SER A 269 6.42 13.04 -1.27
N THR A 270 5.88 12.11 -2.05
CA THR A 270 4.43 11.98 -2.21
C THR A 270 3.80 11.23 -1.03
N LEU A 271 4.43 10.15 -0.56
CA LEU A 271 3.87 9.25 0.45
C LEU A 271 4.35 9.52 1.89
N GLY A 272 5.54 10.10 2.06
CA GLY A 272 6.21 10.21 3.36
C GLY A 272 6.87 11.56 3.60
N SER A 273 8.04 11.52 4.23
CA SER A 273 8.79 12.71 4.68
C SER A 273 9.48 13.48 3.54
N GLY A 274 9.66 12.86 2.37
CA GLY A 274 10.46 13.40 1.27
C GLY A 274 11.97 13.25 1.45
N LYS A 275 12.44 12.69 2.56
CA LYS A 275 13.87 12.46 2.80
C LYS A 275 14.32 11.17 2.11
N THR A 276 15.43 11.24 1.40
CA THR A 276 16.10 10.11 0.78
C THR A 276 17.55 10.05 1.22
N GLU A 277 18.14 8.87 1.18
CA GLU A 277 19.54 8.66 1.53
C GLU A 277 20.18 7.61 0.63
N ASN A 278 21.34 7.93 0.08
CA ASN A 278 22.10 6.98 -0.74
C ASN A 278 22.79 5.97 0.17
N ILE A 279 22.52 4.69 -0.04
CA ILE A 279 23.20 3.61 0.66
C ILE A 279 24.05 2.79 -0.31
N PRO A 280 25.21 2.26 0.10
CA PRO A 280 26.00 1.33 -0.70
C PRO A 280 25.15 0.14 -1.18
N LYS A 281 25.43 -0.36 -2.39
CA LYS A 281 24.65 -1.48 -2.96
C LYS A 281 24.83 -2.75 -2.12
N GLU A 282 26.00 -2.91 -1.52
CA GLU A 282 26.39 -4.01 -0.64
C GLU A 282 25.51 -4.08 0.61
N ASP A 283 25.04 -2.93 1.11
CA ASP A 283 24.19 -2.85 2.30
C ASP A 283 22.72 -3.17 1.95
N ALA A 284 22.33 -3.05 0.68
CA ALA A 284 20.99 -3.38 0.22
C ALA A 284 20.68 -4.88 0.33
N TYR A 285 21.69 -5.75 0.15
CA TYR A 285 21.53 -7.22 0.21
C TYR A 285 21.09 -7.74 1.59
N GLY A 286 21.26 -6.94 2.66
CA GLY A 286 20.81 -7.28 4.01
C GLY A 286 19.31 -7.10 4.24
N THR A 287 18.61 -6.44 3.32
CA THR A 287 17.18 -6.14 3.47
C THR A 287 16.34 -7.32 2.98
N LYS A 288 15.71 -8.07 3.89
CA LYS A 288 14.83 -9.22 3.54
C LYS A 288 13.72 -8.91 2.51
N ALA A 289 13.40 -7.64 2.31
CA ALA A 289 12.34 -7.17 1.43
C ALA A 289 12.76 -6.97 -0.04
N ILE A 290 14.05 -7.03 -0.38
CA ILE A 290 14.57 -6.85 -1.74
C ILE A 290 15.43 -8.05 -2.12
N THR A 291 15.16 -8.64 -3.27
CA THR A 291 15.93 -9.78 -3.79
C THR A 291 17.16 -9.31 -4.59
N GLU A 292 18.13 -10.21 -4.77
CA GLU A 292 19.28 -9.92 -5.67
C GLU A 292 18.82 -9.58 -7.10
N THR A 293 17.75 -10.22 -7.58
CA THR A 293 17.21 -9.95 -8.90
C THR A 293 16.62 -8.55 -8.99
N ASP A 294 15.96 -8.07 -7.93
CA ASP A 294 15.42 -6.73 -7.87
C ASP A 294 16.52 -5.67 -7.94
N LEU A 295 17.65 -5.91 -7.25
CA LEU A 295 18.82 -5.02 -7.32
C LEU A 295 19.43 -4.96 -8.72
N LEU A 296 19.39 -6.05 -9.49
CA LEU A 296 19.81 -6.04 -10.89
C LEU A 296 18.89 -5.17 -11.75
N TYR A 297 17.58 -5.29 -11.56
CA TYR A 297 16.59 -4.46 -12.24
C TYR A 297 16.76 -2.98 -11.89
N LEU A 298 16.89 -2.64 -10.61
CA LEU A 298 17.07 -1.27 -10.13
C LEU A 298 18.45 -0.68 -10.48
N SER A 299 19.41 -1.52 -10.90
CA SER A 299 20.74 -1.09 -11.35
C SER A 299 20.83 -0.87 -12.86
N VAL A 300 19.75 -1.09 -13.61
CA VAL A 300 19.74 -0.84 -15.06
C VAL A 300 20.03 0.64 -15.34
N ASN A 301 20.85 0.92 -16.34
CA ASN A 301 21.12 2.26 -16.82
C ASN A 301 21.00 2.28 -18.34
N LEU A 302 19.79 2.61 -18.83
CA LEU A 302 19.51 2.63 -20.26
C LEU A 302 18.60 3.81 -20.59
N GLN A 303 18.95 4.53 -21.65
CA GLN A 303 18.03 5.44 -22.32
C GLN A 303 17.41 4.69 -23.49
N THR A 304 16.08 4.50 -23.45
CA THR A 304 15.34 3.79 -24.50
C THR A 304 14.11 4.57 -24.91
N GLU A 305 13.66 4.36 -26.14
CA GLU A 305 12.46 4.98 -26.70
C GLU A 305 11.67 3.96 -27.52
N SER A 306 10.34 4.08 -27.48
CA SER A 306 9.44 3.19 -28.22
C SER A 306 8.90 3.84 -29.50
N VAL A 307 9.74 3.86 -30.54
CA VAL A 307 9.41 4.53 -31.81
C VAL A 307 8.27 3.80 -32.54
N PHE A 308 8.29 2.47 -32.57
CA PHE A 308 7.31 1.70 -33.34
C PHE A 308 5.90 1.73 -32.72
N LEU A 309 5.78 1.81 -31.40
CA LEU A 309 4.47 1.82 -30.73
C LEU A 309 3.75 3.16 -30.97
N LYS A 310 4.48 4.27 -30.92
CA LYS A 310 3.96 5.61 -31.13
C LYS A 310 3.66 5.88 -32.60
N ASP A 311 4.68 5.88 -33.44
CA ASP A 311 4.59 6.39 -34.81
C ASP A 311 3.80 5.47 -35.74
N ARG A 312 3.76 4.17 -35.45
CA ARG A 312 3.18 3.16 -36.37
C ARG A 312 1.96 2.45 -35.81
N LEU A 313 1.84 2.32 -34.49
CA LEU A 313 0.72 1.66 -33.84
C LEU A 313 -0.23 2.64 -33.15
N ASN A 314 0.06 3.95 -33.14
CA ASN A 314 -0.77 5.01 -32.57
C ASN A 314 -1.34 4.63 -31.19
N VAL A 315 -0.49 4.04 -30.35
CA VAL A 315 -0.89 3.59 -29.01
C VAL A 315 -0.92 4.81 -28.09
N HIS A 316 -2.11 5.26 -27.71
CA HIS A 316 -2.28 6.31 -26.70
C HIS A 316 -2.03 5.74 -25.30
N SER A 317 -0.84 5.99 -24.77
CA SER A 317 -0.47 5.63 -23.40
C SER A 317 -1.07 6.62 -22.40
N GLU A 318 -1.57 6.12 -21.27
CA GLU A 318 -2.11 6.94 -20.18
C GLU A 318 -0.97 7.59 -19.37
N CYS A 319 0.15 6.89 -19.20
CA CYS A 319 1.30 7.37 -18.43
C CYS A 319 2.53 7.59 -19.32
N GLU A 320 2.35 8.27 -20.45
CA GLU A 320 3.42 8.54 -21.43
C GLU A 320 4.62 9.28 -20.81
N SER A 321 4.36 10.20 -19.88
CA SER A 321 5.41 10.96 -19.15
C SER A 321 6.07 10.19 -18.00
N GLY A 322 5.66 8.95 -17.75
CA GLY A 322 6.27 8.06 -16.77
C GLY A 322 5.81 8.25 -15.32
N ILE A 323 6.43 7.48 -14.42
CA ILE A 323 5.99 7.36 -13.01
C ILE A 323 6.11 8.65 -12.20
N VAL A 324 7.13 9.48 -12.45
CA VAL A 324 7.38 10.71 -11.67
C VAL A 324 6.26 11.72 -11.89
N ASP A 325 5.91 12.00 -13.14
CA ASP A 325 4.86 12.96 -13.48
C ASP A 325 3.45 12.44 -13.14
N ASN A 326 3.27 11.11 -13.17
CA ASN A 326 1.97 10.46 -12.88
C ASN A 326 1.86 9.91 -11.45
N ILE A 327 2.77 10.27 -10.54
CA ILE A 327 2.88 9.64 -9.21
C ILE A 327 1.58 9.72 -8.40
N LEU A 328 0.81 10.81 -8.51
CA LEU A 328 -0.44 10.97 -7.76
C LEU A 328 -1.49 9.94 -8.16
N GLN A 329 -1.60 9.64 -9.46
CA GLN A 329 -2.47 8.59 -9.96
C GLN A 329 -1.98 7.23 -9.48
N VAL A 330 -0.69 6.93 -9.65
CA VAL A 330 -0.08 5.65 -9.25
C VAL A 330 -0.25 5.38 -7.75
N VAL A 331 -0.14 6.42 -6.90
CA VAL A 331 -0.38 6.33 -5.46
C VAL A 331 -1.83 6.02 -5.14
N GLU A 332 -2.78 6.59 -5.88
CA GLU A 332 -4.20 6.31 -5.67
C GLU A 332 -4.54 4.88 -6.10
N GLU A 333 -4.04 4.43 -7.25
CA GLU A 333 -4.15 3.05 -7.70
C GLU A 333 -3.57 2.07 -6.68
N TYR A 334 -2.42 2.41 -6.09
CA TYR A 334 -1.78 1.65 -5.02
C TYR A 334 -2.66 1.52 -3.79
N LYS A 335 -3.19 2.64 -3.31
CA LYS A 335 -4.10 2.67 -2.16
C LYS A 335 -5.33 1.80 -2.41
N GLN A 336 -5.95 1.93 -3.58
CA GLN A 336 -7.15 1.17 -3.94
C GLN A 336 -6.85 -0.33 -4.07
N THR A 337 -5.78 -0.67 -4.79
CA THR A 337 -5.38 -2.06 -5.05
C THR A 337 -5.07 -2.82 -3.77
N ARG A 338 -4.37 -2.17 -2.84
CA ARG A 338 -3.96 -2.76 -1.56
C ARG A 338 -4.95 -2.50 -0.42
N GLN A 339 -6.04 -1.80 -0.71
CA GLN A 339 -7.06 -1.39 0.26
C GLN A 339 -6.45 -0.60 1.44
N LEU A 340 -5.44 0.23 1.16
CA LEU A 340 -4.79 1.12 2.12
C LEU A 340 -5.69 2.33 2.36
N LEU A 341 -6.63 2.18 3.29
CA LEU A 341 -7.60 3.21 3.64
C LEU A 341 -7.30 3.71 5.06
N PRO A 342 -7.07 5.02 5.25
CA PRO A 342 -6.76 5.56 6.56
C PRO A 342 -7.94 5.34 7.52
N ILE A 343 -7.66 4.79 8.70
CA ILE A 343 -8.65 4.64 9.76
C ILE A 343 -8.49 5.78 10.75
N LYS A 344 -9.56 6.54 11.00
CA LYS A 344 -9.54 7.72 11.85
C LYS A 344 -10.56 7.57 12.97
N ILE A 345 -10.05 7.40 14.18
CA ILE A 345 -10.82 7.10 15.39
C ILE A 345 -10.71 8.29 16.34
N CYS A 346 -11.83 8.73 16.91
CA CYS A 346 -11.86 9.68 18.01
C CYS A 346 -12.29 8.95 19.28
N LEU A 347 -11.46 8.98 20.32
CA LEU A 347 -11.76 8.39 21.62
C LEU A 347 -12.17 9.47 22.62
N LEU A 348 -13.39 9.35 23.12
CA LEU A 348 -13.99 10.25 24.09
C LEU A 348 -14.35 9.47 25.36
N GLY A 349 -14.58 10.19 26.46
CA GLY A 349 -14.95 9.57 27.74
C GLY A 349 -14.32 10.29 28.94
N PRO A 350 -14.73 9.92 30.17
CA PRO A 350 -14.33 10.61 31.40
C PRO A 350 -12.83 10.46 31.68
N PRO A 351 -12.25 11.33 32.53
CA PRO A 351 -10.87 11.16 32.99
C PRO A 351 -10.67 9.80 33.67
N ALA A 352 -9.45 9.27 33.63
CA ALA A 352 -9.05 7.98 34.20
C ALA A 352 -9.71 6.69 33.63
N VAL A 353 -10.64 6.77 32.66
CA VAL A 353 -11.29 5.58 32.06
C VAL A 353 -10.33 4.67 31.27
N GLY A 354 -9.17 5.19 30.85
CA GLY A 354 -8.15 4.43 30.12
C GLY A 354 -8.06 4.73 28.61
N LYS A 355 -8.56 5.89 28.15
CA LYS A 355 -8.53 6.32 26.74
C LYS A 355 -7.14 6.19 26.12
N SER A 356 -6.12 6.80 26.72
CA SER A 356 -4.73 6.75 26.22
C SER A 356 -4.18 5.33 26.13
N SER A 357 -4.49 4.49 27.12
CA SER A 357 -4.08 3.08 27.09
C SER A 357 -4.75 2.30 25.95
N VAL A 358 -6.03 2.60 25.66
CA VAL A 358 -6.76 2.03 24.51
C VAL A 358 -6.20 2.60 23.20
N ALA A 359 -5.93 3.90 23.13
CA ALA A 359 -5.41 4.61 21.98
C ALA A 359 -4.08 4.02 21.52
N VAL A 360 -3.12 3.87 22.43
CA VAL A 360 -1.80 3.26 22.15
C VAL A 360 -1.95 1.83 21.61
N LYS A 361 -2.84 1.02 22.20
CA LYS A 361 -3.10 -0.35 21.72
C LYS A 361 -3.69 -0.37 20.31
N LEU A 362 -4.64 0.53 20.02
CA LEU A 362 -5.25 0.66 18.70
C LEU A 362 -4.24 1.16 17.66
N CYS A 363 -3.45 2.20 17.99
CA CYS A 363 -2.40 2.72 17.13
C CYS A 363 -1.40 1.63 16.74
N ARG A 364 -1.01 0.78 17.69
CA ARG A 364 -0.11 -0.35 17.41
C ARG A 364 -0.76 -1.41 16.52
N TYR A 365 -2.00 -1.81 16.82
CA TYR A 365 -2.70 -2.84 16.06
C TYR A 365 -2.99 -2.44 14.61
N TYR A 366 -3.42 -1.19 14.40
CA TYR A 366 -3.79 -0.65 13.09
C TYR A 366 -2.65 0.06 12.36
N LYS A 367 -1.50 0.27 13.00
CA LYS A 367 -0.40 1.13 12.54
C LYS A 367 -0.93 2.55 12.21
N LEU A 368 -1.46 3.21 13.23
CA LEU A 368 -2.00 4.58 13.16
C LEU A 368 -1.15 5.52 14.02
N HIS A 369 -1.30 6.82 13.77
CA HIS A 369 -0.68 7.84 14.61
C HIS A 369 -1.51 8.12 15.86
N HIS A 370 -0.86 8.09 17.02
CA HIS A 370 -1.44 8.55 18.27
C HIS A 370 -1.43 10.08 18.30
N ILE A 371 -2.60 10.69 18.50
CA ILE A 371 -2.74 12.14 18.58
C ILE A 371 -3.30 12.49 19.95
N ASP A 372 -2.39 12.75 20.88
CA ASP A 372 -2.69 13.42 22.15
C ASP A 372 -2.32 14.91 22.04
N VAL A 373 -3.04 15.76 22.78
CA VAL A 373 -2.84 17.21 22.73
C VAL A 373 -1.45 17.60 23.22
N ASN A 374 -1.03 17.08 24.37
CA ASN A 374 0.26 17.45 24.97
C ASN A 374 1.41 16.86 24.16
N GLU A 375 1.29 15.60 23.72
CA GLU A 375 2.29 14.95 22.86
C GLU A 375 2.48 15.72 21.55
N THR A 376 1.38 16.12 20.88
CA THR A 376 1.47 16.85 19.61
C THR A 376 2.09 18.24 19.77
N ILE A 377 1.81 18.93 20.89
CA ILE A 377 2.44 20.22 21.21
C ILE A 377 3.94 20.05 21.40
N ASN A 378 4.35 19.09 22.24
CA ASN A 378 5.76 18.80 22.50
C ASN A 378 6.52 18.42 21.21
N GLU A 379 5.94 17.54 20.39
CA GLU A 379 6.52 17.19 19.08
C GLU A 379 6.68 18.42 18.18
N LYS A 380 5.71 19.33 18.16
CA LYS A 380 5.77 20.56 17.37
C LYS A 380 6.88 21.49 17.87
N GLU A 381 7.05 21.62 19.18
CA GLU A 381 8.15 22.38 19.78
C GLU A 381 9.51 21.79 19.40
N GLU A 382 9.70 20.47 19.56
CA GLU A 382 10.93 19.78 19.19
C GLU A 382 11.26 19.93 17.70
N LEU A 383 10.24 19.85 16.82
CA LEU A 383 10.42 20.05 15.38
C LEU A 383 10.85 21.48 15.04
N LEU A 384 10.31 22.48 15.72
CA LEU A 384 10.70 23.88 15.53
C LEU A 384 12.13 24.12 16.04
N GLU A 385 12.50 23.61 17.21
CA GLU A 385 13.84 23.71 17.78
C GLU A 385 14.90 22.93 16.98
N GLY A 386 14.52 21.80 16.38
CA GLY A 386 15.38 21.02 15.49
C GLY A 386 15.64 21.73 14.16
N ASN A 387 14.61 22.35 13.58
CA ASN A 387 14.71 23.08 12.32
C ASN A 387 15.61 24.33 12.43
N GLU A 388 15.67 24.98 13.60
CA GLU A 388 16.62 26.06 13.90
C GLU A 388 18.09 25.63 13.73
N LYS A 389 18.40 24.34 13.88
CA LYS A 389 19.78 23.83 13.94
C LYS A 389 20.28 23.14 12.67
N THR A 390 19.40 22.79 11.72
CA THR A 390 19.74 21.81 10.65
C THR A 390 19.37 22.19 9.22
N ARG A 391 18.67 23.29 8.95
CA ARG A 391 18.20 23.61 7.58
C ARG A 391 19.03 24.70 6.92
N GLU A 392 19.37 24.52 5.64
CA GLU A 392 20.17 25.47 4.84
C GLU A 392 19.34 26.64 4.26
N ASN A 393 18.01 26.57 4.32
CA ASN A 393 17.11 27.62 3.79
C ASN A 393 16.80 28.68 4.85
N GLU A 394 17.39 29.88 4.71
CA GLU A 394 17.19 31.05 5.59
C GLU A 394 15.71 31.43 5.77
N GLU A 395 14.89 31.38 4.72
CA GLU A 395 13.46 31.76 4.82
C GLU A 395 12.65 30.79 5.69
N MET A 396 12.96 29.49 5.66
CA MET A 396 12.28 28.48 6.49
C MET A 396 12.74 28.55 7.94
N LEU A 397 14.01 28.90 8.19
CA LEU A 397 14.55 29.15 9.53
C LEU A 397 13.83 30.33 10.20
N ILE A 398 13.73 31.46 9.51
CA ILE A 398 13.03 32.67 10.01
C ILE A 398 11.56 32.35 10.33
N GLY A 399 10.89 31.56 9.48
CA GLY A 399 9.52 31.12 9.70
C GLY A 399 9.36 30.25 10.95
N ALA A 400 10.27 29.29 11.17
CA ALA A 400 10.25 28.41 12.33
C ALA A 400 10.52 29.16 13.64
N GLU A 401 11.51 30.07 13.65
CA GLU A 401 11.83 30.90 14.81
C GLU A 401 10.66 31.81 15.21
N ALA A 402 9.96 32.40 14.23
CA ALA A 402 8.80 33.25 14.48
C ALA A 402 7.63 32.47 15.09
N GLN A 403 7.38 31.25 14.61
CA GLN A 403 6.36 30.35 15.15
C GLN A 403 6.69 29.93 16.58
N LEU A 404 7.95 29.55 16.84
CA LEU A 404 8.40 29.14 18.17
C LEU A 404 8.29 30.28 19.19
N LYS A 405 8.69 31.50 18.82
CA LYS A 405 8.49 32.70 19.67
C LYS A 405 7.02 32.96 19.96
N THR A 406 6.15 32.77 18.98
CA THR A 406 4.70 32.96 19.15
C THR A 406 4.11 31.95 20.13
N LEU A 407 4.50 30.67 20.01
CA LEU A 407 4.07 29.60 20.94
C LEU A 407 4.58 29.86 22.36
N LYS A 408 5.88 30.13 22.53
CA LYS A 408 6.48 30.41 23.85
C LYS A 408 5.86 31.65 24.51
N ASN A 409 5.58 32.71 23.74
CA ASN A 409 4.90 33.89 24.26
C ASN A 409 3.44 33.61 24.68
N ASN A 410 2.70 32.77 23.96
CA ASN A 410 1.33 32.41 24.33
C ASN A 410 1.31 31.58 25.63
N MET A 411 2.21 30.60 25.76
CA MET A 411 2.36 29.81 26.98
C MET A 411 2.72 30.68 28.19
N LEU A 412 3.60 31.67 28.02
CA LEU A 412 3.96 32.62 29.08
C LEU A 412 2.78 33.48 29.55
N LEU A 413 1.82 33.77 28.67
CA LEU A 413 0.65 34.59 28.99
C LEU A 413 -0.49 33.81 29.66
N ASN A 414 -0.45 32.48 29.59
CA ASN A 414 -1.54 31.59 29.96
C ASN A 414 -1.10 30.52 31.00
N ASP A 415 -0.31 30.92 32.00
CA ASP A 415 0.18 30.04 33.08
C ASP A 415 0.82 28.72 32.59
N GLY A 416 1.52 28.78 31.44
CA GLY A 416 2.21 27.63 30.85
C GLY A 416 1.34 26.75 29.94
N GLN A 417 0.10 27.13 29.64
CA GLN A 417 -0.77 26.40 28.71
C GLN A 417 -1.03 27.19 27.42
N LEU A 418 -1.19 26.50 26.29
CA LEU A 418 -1.62 27.16 25.05
C LEU A 418 -3.12 27.44 25.10
N ASP A 419 -3.54 28.57 24.52
CA ASP A 419 -4.97 28.82 24.31
C ASP A 419 -5.58 27.81 23.31
N ASP A 420 -6.91 27.63 23.41
CA ASP A 420 -7.64 26.69 22.56
C ASP A 420 -7.44 26.92 21.06
N ARG A 421 -7.17 28.16 20.63
CA ARG A 421 -6.98 28.48 19.21
C ARG A 421 -5.64 27.95 18.68
N HIS A 422 -4.57 28.11 19.46
CA HIS A 422 -3.25 27.60 19.10
C HIS A 422 -3.23 26.06 19.17
N VAL A 423 -3.84 25.47 20.21
CA VAL A 423 -4.00 24.00 20.29
C VAL A 423 -4.73 23.47 19.07
N MET A 424 -5.86 24.08 18.70
CA MET A 424 -6.64 23.71 17.52
C MET A 424 -5.84 23.81 16.22
N HIS A 425 -5.02 24.85 16.08
CA HIS A 425 -4.18 25.02 14.91
C HIS A 425 -3.14 23.90 14.79
N ILE A 426 -2.43 23.58 15.88
CA ILE A 426 -1.42 22.52 15.94
C ILE A 426 -2.04 21.16 15.65
N ILE A 427 -3.15 20.83 16.30
CA ILE A 427 -3.86 19.56 16.07
C ILE A 427 -4.33 19.47 14.62
N ARG A 428 -4.94 20.53 14.07
CA ARG A 428 -5.37 20.53 12.67
C ARG A 428 -4.20 20.36 11.71
N GLU A 429 -3.04 20.97 11.98
CA GLU A 429 -1.83 20.77 11.19
C GLU A 429 -1.38 19.30 11.23
N LYS A 430 -1.32 18.70 12.41
CA LYS A 430 -0.95 17.28 12.60
C LYS A 430 -1.92 16.33 11.90
N LEU A 431 -3.23 16.53 12.04
CA LEU A 431 -4.25 15.71 11.36
C LEU A 431 -4.16 15.80 9.83
N ASN A 432 -3.69 16.94 9.29
CA ASN A 432 -3.47 17.15 7.87
C ASN A 432 -2.07 16.75 7.37
N SER A 433 -1.19 16.30 8.26
CA SER A 433 0.13 15.76 7.89
C SER A 433 -0.02 14.51 7.01
N LYS A 434 0.97 14.27 6.13
CA LYS A 434 0.97 13.09 5.24
C LYS A 434 0.80 11.77 6.00
N PRO A 435 1.50 11.52 7.13
CA PRO A 435 1.35 10.28 7.87
C PRO A 435 -0.10 10.08 8.37
N CYS A 436 -0.73 11.10 8.95
CA CYS A 436 -2.13 11.03 9.42
C CYS A 436 -3.15 10.92 8.28
N ARG A 437 -2.88 11.55 7.12
CA ARG A 437 -3.75 11.45 5.94
C ARG A 437 -3.65 10.08 5.26
N ASN A 438 -2.48 9.47 5.27
CA ASN A 438 -2.21 8.20 4.60
C ASN A 438 -2.56 7.00 5.50
N GLN A 439 -2.01 6.95 6.71
CA GLN A 439 -2.21 5.82 7.64
C GLN A 439 -3.50 5.95 8.45
N GLY A 440 -3.85 7.18 8.83
CA GLY A 440 -4.92 7.47 9.78
C GLY A 440 -4.38 7.78 11.18
N PHE A 441 -5.28 7.92 12.15
CA PHE A 441 -4.94 8.36 13.50
C PHE A 441 -5.97 7.91 14.54
N VAL A 442 -5.54 7.88 15.80
CA VAL A 442 -6.42 7.85 16.97
C VAL A 442 -6.27 9.17 17.70
N LEU A 443 -7.34 9.95 17.75
CA LEU A 443 -7.42 11.20 18.49
C LEU A 443 -7.86 10.88 19.93
N ASP A 444 -6.96 11.11 20.88
CA ASP A 444 -7.14 10.75 22.29
C ASP A 444 -7.69 11.92 23.10
N GLY A 445 -8.94 11.80 23.58
CA GLY A 445 -9.51 12.73 24.56
C GLY A 445 -9.76 14.15 24.05
N TYR A 446 -9.71 14.37 22.74
CA TYR A 446 -9.98 15.64 22.07
C TYR A 446 -10.89 15.39 20.86
N PRO A 447 -11.78 16.32 20.47
CA PRO A 447 -12.20 17.55 21.14
C PRO A 447 -12.99 17.30 22.43
N LYS A 448 -13.11 18.30 23.30
CA LYS A 448 -13.85 18.22 24.58
C LYS A 448 -15.21 18.89 24.55
N THR A 449 -15.42 19.85 23.65
CA THR A 449 -16.67 20.63 23.56
C THR A 449 -17.23 20.62 22.14
N TYR A 450 -18.53 20.92 22.01
CA TYR A 450 -19.20 21.06 20.71
C TYR A 450 -18.49 22.09 19.81
N THR A 451 -18.10 23.25 20.35
CA THR A 451 -17.40 24.30 19.61
C THR A 451 -16.05 23.82 19.08
N GLN A 452 -15.26 23.12 19.89
CA GLN A 452 -13.99 22.55 19.45
C GLN A 452 -14.18 21.53 18.34
N ALA A 453 -15.17 20.64 18.47
CA ALA A 453 -15.48 19.64 17.46
C ALA A 453 -15.94 20.28 16.14
N LYS A 454 -16.81 21.28 16.24
CA LYS A 454 -17.27 22.10 15.12
C LYS A 454 -16.09 22.74 14.39
N GLU A 455 -15.25 23.47 15.09
CA GLU A 455 -14.11 24.10 14.43
C GLU A 455 -13.13 23.08 13.84
N LEU A 456 -12.90 21.95 14.50
CA LEU A 456 -11.89 20.97 14.06
C LEU A 456 -12.33 20.23 12.80
N PHE A 457 -13.60 19.81 12.75
CA PHE A 457 -14.11 18.87 11.74
C PHE A 457 -15.07 19.49 10.72
N HIS A 458 -15.49 20.75 10.87
CA HIS A 458 -16.39 21.40 9.89
C HIS A 458 -15.76 21.49 8.49
N VAL A 459 -14.44 21.63 8.41
CA VAL A 459 -13.69 21.75 7.14
C VAL A 459 -13.16 20.39 6.65
N SER A 460 -12.96 19.43 7.56
CA SER A 460 -12.31 18.14 7.30
C SER A 460 -13.25 16.97 7.62
N LYS A 461 -14.14 16.64 6.68
CA LYS A 461 -15.13 15.55 6.78
C LYS A 461 -14.54 14.14 6.67
N HIS A 462 -13.61 13.77 7.55
CA HIS A 462 -12.96 12.47 7.43
C HIS A 462 -12.72 11.78 8.76
N LEU A 463 -13.58 11.92 9.77
CA LEU A 463 -13.56 11.00 10.90
C LEU A 463 -14.38 9.74 10.54
N ASN A 464 -13.90 8.55 10.88
CA ASN A 464 -14.60 7.30 10.56
C ASN A 464 -15.39 6.76 11.75
N PHE A 465 -14.81 6.87 12.95
CA PHE A 465 -15.37 6.28 14.16
C PHE A 465 -15.22 7.25 15.32
N VAL A 466 -16.29 7.40 16.09
CA VAL A 466 -16.28 8.06 17.40
C VAL A 466 -16.62 6.99 18.42
N VAL A 467 -15.79 6.83 19.44
CA VAL A 467 -16.02 5.86 20.52
C VAL A 467 -16.07 6.62 21.83
N SER A 468 -17.19 6.52 22.55
CA SER A 468 -17.34 7.02 23.91
C SER A 468 -17.10 5.86 24.89
N LEU A 469 -16.05 5.99 25.70
CA LEU A 469 -15.79 5.08 26.81
C LEU A 469 -16.60 5.54 28.02
N ASP A 470 -17.45 4.65 28.52
CA ASP A 470 -18.35 4.93 29.63
C ASP A 470 -17.96 4.11 30.85
N ALA A 471 -18.03 4.75 32.02
CA ALA A 471 -17.80 4.12 33.32
C ALA A 471 -18.50 4.93 34.43
N THR A 472 -18.83 4.25 35.53
CA THR A 472 -19.39 4.86 36.74
C THR A 472 -18.34 5.68 37.50
N ASP A 473 -18.80 6.69 38.23
CA ASP A 473 -17.91 7.53 39.03
C ASP A 473 -17.24 6.73 40.15
N GLU A 474 -17.92 5.72 40.72
CA GLU A 474 -17.38 4.79 41.70
C GLU A 474 -16.19 4.01 41.14
N PHE A 475 -16.36 3.41 39.95
CA PHE A 475 -15.29 2.67 39.27
C PHE A 475 -14.08 3.56 38.98
N LEU A 476 -14.30 4.78 38.46
CA LEU A 476 -13.20 5.69 38.13
C LEU A 476 -12.46 6.15 39.39
N LYS A 477 -13.18 6.45 40.48
CA LYS A 477 -12.57 6.83 41.77
C LYS A 477 -11.76 5.67 42.36
N GLU A 478 -12.26 4.45 42.29
CA GLU A 478 -11.52 3.26 42.74
C GLU A 478 -10.26 3.04 41.90
N ARG A 479 -10.37 3.16 40.58
CA ARG A 479 -9.24 3.05 39.66
C ARG A 479 -8.16 4.09 39.97
N VAL A 480 -8.53 5.35 40.19
CA VAL A 480 -7.55 6.40 40.58
C VAL A 480 -6.89 6.09 41.92
N ARG A 481 -7.65 5.62 42.92
CA ARG A 481 -7.07 5.23 44.23
C ARG A 481 -6.10 4.06 44.14
N SER A 482 -6.26 3.19 43.16
CA SER A 482 -5.36 2.05 42.92
C SER A 482 -4.06 2.41 42.18
N LEU A 483 -3.95 3.64 41.65
CA LEU A 483 -2.75 4.06 40.92
C LEU A 483 -1.57 4.29 41.88
N PRO A 484 -0.34 3.93 41.47
CA PRO A 484 0.86 4.36 42.17
C PRO A 484 0.93 5.89 42.30
N GLN A 485 1.36 6.39 43.47
CA GLN A 485 1.32 7.82 43.78
C GLN A 485 2.07 8.69 42.76
N ASN A 486 3.22 8.22 42.28
CA ASN A 486 4.00 8.91 41.24
C ASN A 486 3.21 9.07 39.92
N VAL A 487 2.47 8.04 39.51
CA VAL A 487 1.64 8.07 38.29
C VAL A 487 0.43 8.97 38.48
N ALA A 488 -0.18 8.94 39.67
CA ALA A 488 -1.32 9.81 39.99
C ALA A 488 -0.92 11.29 40.01
N GLU A 489 0.28 11.62 40.53
CA GLU A 489 0.81 12.99 40.51
C GLU A 489 1.15 13.46 39.08
N GLU A 490 1.77 12.61 38.26
CA GLU A 490 2.08 12.92 36.86
C GLU A 490 0.83 13.13 36.00
N MET A 491 -0.24 12.36 36.24
CA MET A 491 -1.51 12.47 35.52
C MET A 491 -2.47 13.52 36.10
N HIS A 492 -2.05 14.30 37.10
CA HIS A 492 -2.91 15.26 37.82
C HIS A 492 -4.19 14.61 38.38
N TYR A 493 -4.06 13.38 38.88
CA TYR A 493 -5.12 12.61 39.53
C TYR A 493 -5.01 12.64 41.05
N THR A 494 -4.56 13.77 41.61
CA THR A 494 -4.76 14.04 43.04
C THR A 494 -6.27 14.07 43.34
N GLN A 495 -6.65 13.73 44.57
CA GLN A 495 -8.06 13.49 44.92
C GLN A 495 -8.98 14.68 44.57
N ASP A 496 -8.50 15.91 44.77
CA ASP A 496 -9.27 17.13 44.51
C ASP A 496 -9.29 17.49 43.01
N GLU A 497 -8.16 17.39 42.31
CA GLU A 497 -8.04 17.69 40.88
C GLU A 497 -8.86 16.72 40.02
N PHE A 498 -8.78 15.41 40.33
CA PHE A 498 -9.55 14.39 39.63
C PHE A 498 -11.06 14.61 39.81
N THR A 499 -11.50 14.88 41.04
CA THR A 499 -12.93 15.09 41.33
C THR A 499 -13.47 16.31 40.59
N ALA A 500 -12.70 17.41 40.56
CA ALA A 500 -13.06 18.61 39.81
C ALA A 500 -13.11 18.36 38.30
N SER A 501 -12.13 17.63 37.75
CA SER A 501 -12.07 17.27 36.32
C SER A 501 -13.23 16.38 35.90
N LEU A 502 -13.58 15.39 36.73
CA LEU A 502 -14.72 14.50 36.51
C LEU A 502 -16.05 15.28 36.54
N ALA A 503 -16.23 16.16 37.54
CA ALA A 503 -17.43 16.99 37.65
C ALA A 503 -17.61 17.90 36.42
N LYS A 504 -16.53 18.57 35.99
CA LYS A 504 -16.52 19.41 34.80
C LYS A 504 -16.88 18.61 33.54
N PHE A 505 -16.33 17.40 33.39
CA PHE A 505 -16.68 16.52 32.26
C PHE A 505 -18.17 16.18 32.23
N ARG A 506 -18.76 15.82 33.38
CA ARG A 506 -20.18 15.49 33.48
C ARG A 506 -21.07 16.70 33.20
N GLU A 507 -20.68 17.90 33.65
CA GLU A 507 -21.37 19.16 33.35
C GLU A 507 -21.37 19.45 31.85
N THR A 508 -20.20 19.40 31.19
CA THR A 508 -20.07 19.61 29.74
C THR A 508 -20.85 18.58 28.91
N LEU A 509 -20.93 17.33 29.38
CA LEU A 509 -21.72 16.29 28.69
C LEU A 509 -23.24 16.49 28.86
N ALA A 510 -23.66 17.16 29.94
CA ALA A 510 -25.07 17.43 30.24
C ALA A 510 -25.59 18.73 29.60
N GLU A 511 -24.73 19.50 28.92
CA GLU A 511 -25.14 20.67 28.13
C GLU A 511 -26.03 20.26 26.95
N ASP A 512 -26.94 21.14 26.52
CA ASP A 512 -27.87 20.89 25.40
C ASP A 512 -27.16 20.63 24.05
N GLU A 513 -25.91 21.10 23.91
CA GLU A 513 -25.04 20.87 22.76
C GLU A 513 -23.71 20.25 23.23
N SER A 514 -23.68 18.94 23.46
CA SER A 514 -22.47 18.23 23.85
C SER A 514 -21.57 17.91 22.64
N VAL A 515 -20.34 17.49 22.92
CA VAL A 515 -19.41 17.03 21.86
C VAL A 515 -19.97 15.84 21.07
N LEU A 516 -20.76 14.97 21.70
CA LEU A 516 -21.37 13.79 21.06
C LEU A 516 -22.49 14.22 20.11
N ASP A 517 -23.30 15.21 20.48
CA ASP A 517 -24.38 15.75 19.65
C ASP A 517 -23.86 16.34 18.34
N TYR A 518 -22.66 16.92 18.36
CA TYR A 518 -22.00 17.39 17.13
C TYR A 518 -21.70 16.25 16.16
N PHE A 519 -21.22 15.10 16.66
CA PHE A 519 -20.91 13.96 15.80
C PHE A 519 -22.19 13.28 15.28
N ASP A 520 -23.26 13.22 16.08
CA ASP A 520 -24.57 12.80 15.61
C ASP A 520 -25.11 13.72 14.50
N TYR A 521 -24.93 15.04 14.64
CA TYR A 521 -25.26 16.00 13.57
C TYR A 521 -24.47 15.75 12.27
N LEU A 522 -23.25 15.20 12.36
CA LEU A 522 -22.44 14.80 11.20
C LEU A 522 -22.78 13.40 10.67
N GLU A 523 -23.83 12.75 11.20
CA GLU A 523 -24.19 11.35 10.89
C GLU A 523 -23.08 10.34 11.26
N ILE A 524 -22.25 10.68 12.24
CA ILE A 524 -21.22 9.81 12.82
C ILE A 524 -21.67 9.44 14.23
N HIS A 525 -22.49 8.40 14.35
CA HIS A 525 -23.04 7.98 15.63
C HIS A 525 -21.94 7.44 16.57
N PRO A 526 -21.74 8.05 17.75
CA PRO A 526 -20.77 7.57 18.74
C PRO A 526 -21.09 6.16 19.23
N GLU A 527 -20.10 5.27 19.22
CA GLU A 527 -20.23 3.94 19.82
C GLU A 527 -19.92 3.99 21.32
N HIS A 528 -20.91 3.66 22.13
CA HIS A 528 -20.78 3.60 23.58
C HIS A 528 -20.24 2.25 24.06
N ILE A 529 -19.17 2.29 24.86
CA ILE A 529 -18.51 1.10 25.42
C ILE A 529 -18.41 1.24 26.94
N ASP A 530 -19.18 0.42 27.65
CA ASP A 530 -19.01 0.21 29.08
C ASP A 530 -17.68 -0.52 29.35
N CYS A 531 -16.74 0.19 29.97
CA CYS A 531 -15.40 -0.29 30.26
C CYS A 531 -15.31 -1.20 31.50
N GLU A 532 -16.37 -1.33 32.30
CA GLU A 532 -16.33 -2.09 33.56
C GLU A 532 -16.36 -3.60 33.32
N ASN A 533 -16.98 -4.04 32.22
CA ASN A 533 -17.35 -5.44 32.02
C ASN A 533 -16.80 -6.07 30.73
N VAL A 534 -16.08 -5.30 29.91
CA VAL A 534 -15.71 -5.70 28.53
C VAL A 534 -14.27 -5.34 28.20
N ASP A 535 -13.58 -6.21 27.45
CA ASP A 535 -12.33 -5.84 26.78
C ASP A 535 -12.64 -4.76 25.72
N THR A 536 -12.40 -3.52 26.11
CA THR A 536 -12.68 -2.32 25.32
C THR A 536 -11.97 -2.37 23.96
N VAL A 537 -10.72 -2.86 23.91
CA VAL A 537 -9.93 -2.89 22.68
C VAL A 537 -10.50 -3.92 21.71
N GLU A 538 -10.87 -5.11 22.20
CA GLU A 538 -11.46 -6.15 21.36
C GLU A 538 -12.80 -5.71 20.76
N LYS A 539 -13.64 -5.02 21.55
CA LYS A 539 -14.92 -4.48 21.07
C LYS A 539 -14.70 -3.42 19.98
N ILE A 540 -13.78 -2.48 20.17
CA ILE A 540 -13.45 -1.48 19.14
C ILE A 540 -12.91 -2.16 17.88
N ILE A 541 -12.04 -3.18 18.01
CA ILE A 541 -11.53 -3.94 16.86
C ILE A 541 -12.67 -4.64 16.10
N LYS A 542 -13.66 -5.19 16.82
CA LYS A 542 -14.82 -5.83 16.22
C LYS A 542 -15.68 -4.83 15.43
N THR A 543 -15.84 -3.60 15.92
CA THR A 543 -16.64 -2.57 15.24
C THR A 543 -15.90 -1.92 14.06
N VAL A 544 -14.63 -1.59 14.25
CA VAL A 544 -13.79 -0.96 13.21
C VAL A 544 -13.43 -1.96 12.10
N GLY A 545 -13.23 -3.23 12.45
CA GLY A 545 -12.92 -4.32 11.53
C GLY A 545 -11.41 -4.60 11.41
N ARG A 546 -11.02 -5.32 10.35
CA ARG A 546 -9.60 -5.65 10.13
C ARG A 546 -8.80 -4.41 9.73
N PRO A 547 -7.49 -4.36 10.03
CA PRO A 547 -6.63 -3.27 9.57
C PRO A 547 -6.71 -3.10 8.06
N LYS A 548 -6.94 -1.85 7.64
CA LYS A 548 -6.91 -1.40 6.25
C LYS A 548 -5.58 -0.72 5.92
N ASN A 549 -4.53 -1.13 6.61
CA ASN A 549 -3.14 -0.71 6.44
C ASN A 549 -2.26 -1.99 6.46
N TYR A 550 -0.94 -1.87 6.37
CA TYR A 550 0.00 -3.02 6.40
C TYR A 550 -0.09 -3.89 7.66
N GLY A 551 -0.80 -3.45 8.70
CA GLY A 551 -1.03 -4.19 9.93
C GLY A 551 0.27 -4.56 10.64
N LEU A 552 0.18 -5.44 11.63
CA LEU A 552 1.36 -6.04 12.25
C LEU A 552 1.95 -7.09 11.33
N SER A 553 3.28 -7.10 11.21
CA SER A 553 4.01 -8.15 10.50
C SER A 553 3.83 -9.51 11.21
N PRO A 554 4.07 -10.65 10.54
CA PRO A 554 4.05 -11.95 11.20
C PRO A 554 5.01 -12.07 12.38
N GLU A 555 6.19 -11.43 12.28
CA GLU A 555 7.17 -11.37 13.37
C GLU A 555 6.62 -10.55 14.55
N GLU A 556 6.02 -9.39 14.28
CA GLU A 556 5.39 -8.54 15.30
C GLU A 556 4.16 -9.20 15.95
N MET A 557 3.37 -9.96 15.19
CA MET A 557 2.23 -10.71 15.72
C MET A 557 2.69 -11.82 16.68
N GLU A 558 3.79 -12.49 16.37
CA GLU A 558 4.37 -13.52 17.24
C GLU A 558 4.99 -12.92 18.50
N GLU A 559 5.67 -11.78 18.39
CA GLU A 559 6.16 -11.03 19.55
C GLU A 559 5.02 -10.57 20.46
N GLU A 560 3.92 -10.07 19.88
CA GLU A 560 2.73 -9.68 20.63
C GLU A 560 2.09 -10.87 21.35
N ARG A 561 2.05 -12.04 20.68
CA ARG A 561 1.55 -13.29 21.28
C ARG A 561 2.39 -13.66 22.51
N LYS A 562 3.71 -13.62 22.39
CA LYS A 562 4.63 -13.87 23.51
C LYS A 562 4.46 -12.86 24.62
N ARG A 563 4.39 -11.56 24.30
CA ARG A 563 4.21 -10.51 25.31
C ARG A 563 2.91 -10.68 26.10
N LYS A 564 1.81 -11.04 25.43
CA LYS A 564 0.53 -11.33 26.09
C LYS A 564 0.60 -12.57 26.98
N GLU A 565 1.34 -13.59 26.56
CA GLU A 565 1.58 -14.79 27.37
C GLU A 565 2.40 -14.46 28.63
N ASP A 566 3.44 -13.62 28.48
CA ASP A 566 4.28 -13.15 29.60
C ASP A 566 3.49 -12.24 30.56
N GLU A 567 2.71 -11.29 30.04
CA GLU A 567 1.83 -10.41 30.82
C GLU A 567 0.82 -11.24 31.63
N ARG A 568 0.17 -12.23 31.00
CA ARG A 568 -0.74 -13.17 31.71
C ARG A 568 -0.03 -13.95 32.79
N HIS A 569 1.18 -14.45 32.51
CA HIS A 569 1.98 -15.16 33.50
C HIS A 569 2.37 -14.29 34.69
N LEU A 570 2.69 -13.01 34.46
CA LEU A 570 3.01 -12.06 35.51
C LEU A 570 1.77 -11.72 36.34
N GLN A 571 0.62 -11.52 35.70
CA GLN A 571 -0.64 -11.22 36.36
C GLN A 571 -1.08 -12.37 37.28
N LEU A 572 -1.01 -13.62 36.80
CA LEU A 572 -1.30 -14.80 37.61
C LEU A 572 -0.39 -14.91 38.84
N LYS A 573 0.90 -14.59 38.70
CA LYS A 573 1.84 -14.55 39.83
C LYS A 573 1.51 -13.46 40.83
N GLN A 574 1.12 -12.27 40.36
CA GLN A 574 0.69 -11.17 41.23
C GLN A 574 -0.57 -11.54 42.00
N GLU A 575 -1.58 -12.12 41.33
CA GLU A 575 -2.81 -12.62 41.96
C GLU A 575 -2.52 -13.70 43.01
N GLU A 576 -1.57 -14.61 42.74
CA GLU A 576 -1.16 -15.65 43.68
C GLU A 576 -0.50 -15.06 44.94
N VAL A 577 0.42 -14.10 44.77
CA VAL A 577 1.05 -13.37 45.89
C VAL A 577 0.04 -12.57 46.69
N GLU A 578 -0.89 -11.90 46.03
CA GLU A 578 -1.93 -11.11 46.71
C GLU A 578 -2.89 -12.02 47.49
N LYS A 579 -3.25 -13.17 46.93
CA LYS A 579 -4.06 -14.18 47.61
C LYS A 579 -3.33 -14.75 48.83
N GLU A 580 -2.04 -15.06 48.73
CA GLU A 580 -1.24 -15.49 49.87
C GLU A 580 -1.17 -14.40 50.96
N LEU A 581 -0.97 -13.14 50.58
CA LEU A 581 -0.94 -12.02 51.51
C LEU A 581 -2.29 -11.84 52.22
N ARG A 582 -3.40 -11.93 51.49
CA ARG A 582 -4.76 -11.86 52.05
C ARG A 582 -5.02 -13.00 53.03
N GLN A 583 -4.61 -14.23 52.69
CA GLN A 583 -4.72 -15.39 53.59
C GLN A 583 -3.88 -15.21 54.87
N ARG A 584 -2.66 -14.66 54.77
CA ARG A 584 -1.85 -14.35 55.95
C ARG A 584 -2.51 -13.33 56.85
N LEU A 585 -3.02 -12.23 56.28
CA LEU A 585 -3.74 -11.19 57.04
C LEU A 585 -5.01 -11.72 57.72
N GLU A 586 -5.76 -12.61 57.06
CA GLU A 586 -6.94 -13.26 57.65
C GLU A 586 -6.55 -14.20 58.80
N ASN A 587 -5.49 -14.98 58.63
CA ASN A 587 -4.97 -15.85 59.69
C ASN A 587 -4.46 -15.05 60.90
N ASP A 588 -3.74 -13.95 60.68
CA ASP A 588 -3.24 -13.06 61.74
C ASP A 588 -4.39 -12.38 62.51
N LYS A 589 -5.48 -12.02 61.81
CA LYS A 589 -6.70 -11.51 62.47
C LYS A 589 -7.39 -12.59 63.31
N MET A 590 -7.46 -13.81 62.80
CA MET A 590 -8.09 -14.93 63.51
C MET A 590 -7.29 -15.31 64.77
N THR A 591 -5.95 -15.32 64.69
CA THR A 591 -5.09 -15.57 65.86
C THR A 591 -5.22 -14.46 66.91
N ALA A 592 -5.24 -13.19 66.50
CA ALA A 592 -5.46 -12.07 67.43
C ALA A 592 -6.81 -12.18 68.17
N LEU A 593 -7.89 -12.54 67.47
CA LEU A 593 -9.21 -12.77 68.07
C LEU A 593 -9.20 -13.95 69.06
N LEU A 594 -8.47 -15.02 68.75
CA LEU A 594 -8.32 -16.18 69.64
C LEU A 594 -7.52 -15.82 70.90
N GLU A 595 -6.43 -15.06 70.78
CA GLU A 595 -5.66 -14.58 71.93
C GLU A 595 -6.49 -13.66 72.83
N GLU A 596 -7.31 -12.80 72.24
CA GLU A 596 -8.24 -11.92 72.97
C GLU A 596 -9.32 -12.74 73.71
N TRP A 597 -9.84 -13.79 73.09
CA TRP A 597 -10.81 -14.70 73.72
C TRP A 597 -10.20 -15.50 74.88
N VAL A 598 -8.98 -16.00 74.72
CA VAL A 598 -8.25 -16.74 75.77
C VAL A 598 -7.91 -15.83 76.96
N ASN A 599 -7.64 -14.55 76.73
CA ASN A 599 -7.39 -13.58 77.82
C ASN A 599 -8.68 -13.13 78.55
N LEU A 600 -9.87 -13.40 77.99
CA LEU A 600 -11.17 -13.07 78.57
C LEU A 600 -11.81 -14.23 79.37
N THR A 601 -11.27 -15.44 79.26
CA THR A 601 -11.65 -16.65 80.01
C THR A 601 -10.63 -16.99 81.08
#